data_AF-A0FJY2-F1
#
_entry.id   AF-A0FJY2-F1
#
_cell.length_a   1.000
_cell.length_b   1.000
_cell.length_c   1.000
_cell.angle_alpha   90.00
_cell.angle_beta   90.00
_cell.angle_gamma   90.00
#
_symmetry.space_group_name_H-M   'P 1'
#
loop_
_entity.id
_entity.type
_entity.pdbx_description
1 polymer ?
#
loop_
_entity_poly.entity_id
_entity_poly.type
_entity_poly.pdbx_seq_one_letter_code
_entity_poly.pdbx_strand_id
1 'polypeptide(L)' 'MVITDKKQLDDAISYAMHSLYLEGFNVTADVEKNVRAVLTGQLSMKELLEKIKGA' A
#
# COMPACT_ATOMS: atom_id res chain seq x y z
N MET A 1 -9.68 -9.14 2.98
CA MET A 1 -10.04 -9.15 1.55
C MET A 1 -8.74 -9.35 0.79
N VAL A 2 -8.56 -10.48 0.10
CA VAL A 2 -7.35 -10.72 -0.71
C VAL A 2 -7.74 -10.42 -2.15
N ILE A 3 -7.07 -9.44 -2.77
CA ILE A 3 -7.33 -9.10 -4.17
C ILE A 3 -6.50 -10.02 -5.05
N THR A 4 -7.14 -10.98 -5.71
CA THR A 4 -6.51 -11.91 -6.67
C THR A 4 -6.55 -11.41 -8.11
N ASP A 5 -7.43 -10.46 -8.42
CA ASP A 5 -7.53 -9.85 -9.74
C ASP A 5 -6.46 -8.76 -9.91
N LYS A 6 -5.64 -8.91 -10.95
CA LYS A 6 -4.46 -8.06 -11.18
C LYS A 6 -4.85 -6.60 -11.42
N LYS A 7 -5.97 -6.34 -12.10
CA LYS A 7 -6.46 -4.99 -12.37
C LYS A 7 -6.96 -4.33 -11.09
N GLN A 8 -7.77 -5.05 -10.29
CA GLN A 8 -8.26 -4.52 -9.03
C GLN A 8 -7.14 -4.27 -8.02
N LEU A 9 -6.08 -5.08 -8.05
CA LEU A 9 -4.92 -4.88 -7.18
C LEU A 9 -4.16 -3.59 -7.57
N ASP A 10 -3.95 -3.37 -8.86
CA ASP A 10 -3.29 -2.16 -9.38
C ASP A 10 -4.10 -0.90 -9.06
N ASP A 11 -5.43 -0.95 -9.26
CA ASP A 11 -6.34 0.15 -8.92
C ASP A 11 -6.31 0.47 -7.42
N ALA A 12 -6.35 -0.56 -6.56
CA ALA A 12 -6.28 -0.40 -5.11
C ALA A 12 -4.92 0.16 -4.64
N ILE A 13 -3.81 -0.27 -5.26
CA ILE A 13 -2.49 0.28 -5.00
C ILE A 13 -2.45 1.75 -5.42
N SER A 14 -2.90 2.07 -6.63
CA SER A 14 -2.91 3.43 -7.17
C SER A 14 -3.77 4.37 -6.30
N TYR A 15 -4.92 3.90 -5.83
CA TYR A 15 -5.77 4.67 -4.92
C TYR A 15 -5.10 4.94 -3.58
N ALA A 16 -4.51 3.90 -2.97
CA ALA A 16 -3.81 4.04 -1.68
C ALA A 16 -2.58 4.96 -1.80
N MET A 17 -1.79 4.79 -2.86
CA MET A 17 -0.65 5.66 -3.20
C MET A 17 -1.06 7.12 -3.36
N HIS A 18 -2.16 7.37 -4.08
CA HIS A 18 -2.67 8.72 -4.30
C HIS A 18 -3.15 9.35 -2.99
N SER A 19 -3.84 8.58 -2.13
CA SER A 19 -4.29 9.06 -0.82
C SER A 19 -3.10 9.42 0.08
N LEU A 20 -2.08 8.56 0.13
CA LEU A 20 -0.84 8.81 0.89
C LEU A 20 -0.10 10.06 0.38
N TYR A 21 -0.03 10.24 -0.94
CA TYR A 21 0.54 11.46 -1.55
C TYR A 21 -0.20 12.72 -1.09
N LEU A 22 -1.54 12.70 -1.11
CA LEU A 22 -2.37 13.84 -0.70
C LEU A 22 -2.22 14.16 0.78
N GLU A 23 -2.02 13.16 1.62
CA GLU A 23 -1.71 13.32 3.04
C GLU A 23 -0.27 13.81 3.31
N GLY A 24 0.55 13.98 2.27
CA GLY A 24 1.93 14.45 2.37
C GLY A 24 2.95 13.36 2.72
N PHE A 25 2.55 12.09 2.64
CA PHE A 25 3.49 10.97 2.80
C PHE A 25 4.34 10.78 1.56
N ASN A 26 5.60 10.40 1.78
CA ASN A 26 6.53 10.14 0.70
C ASN A 26 6.22 8.78 0.06
N VAL A 27 5.47 8.80 -1.04
CA VAL A 27 5.15 7.60 -1.81
C VAL A 27 6.36 7.13 -2.61
N THR A 28 7.13 6.25 -1.98
CA THR A 28 8.30 5.60 -2.58
C THR A 28 7.94 4.19 -3.08
N ALA A 29 8.84 3.62 -3.89
CA ALA A 29 8.70 2.23 -4.34
C ALA A 29 8.64 1.22 -3.16
N ASP A 30 9.19 1.55 -2.00
CA ASP A 30 9.10 0.70 -0.80
C ASP A 30 7.67 0.72 -0.23
N VAL A 31 7.06 1.90 -0.16
CA VAL A 31 5.66 2.07 0.27
C VAL A 31 4.72 1.31 -0.68
N GLU A 32 4.91 1.43 -2.00
CA GLU A 32 4.11 0.69 -2.98
C GLU A 32 4.20 -0.83 -2.76
N LYS A 33 5.41 -1.35 -2.54
CA LYS A 33 5.65 -2.78 -2.26
C LYS A 33 4.97 -3.23 -0.98
N ASN A 34 5.00 -2.41 0.06
CA ASN A 34 4.36 -2.71 1.35
C ASN A 34 2.81 -2.67 1.23
N VAL A 35 2.26 -1.67 0.53
CA VAL A 35 0.81 -1.56 0.25
C VAL A 35 0.34 -2.79 -0.53
N ARG A 36 1.08 -3.18 -1.57
CA ARG A 36 0.80 -4.38 -2.34
C ARG A 36 0.79 -5.63 -1.45
N ALA A 37 1.76 -5.78 -0.56
CA ALA A 37 1.85 -6.92 0.35
C ALA A 37 0.66 -6.96 1.32
N VAL A 38 0.11 -5.82 1.74
CA VAL A 38 -1.12 -5.76 2.55
C VAL A 38 -2.35 -6.19 1.75
N LEU A 39 -2.49 -5.68 0.53
CA LEU A 39 -3.63 -5.98 -0.34
C LEU A 39 -3.66 -7.44 -0.82
N THR A 40 -2.49 -8.08 -0.91
CA THR A 40 -2.35 -9.52 -1.20
C THR A 40 -2.40 -10.40 0.05
N GLY A 41 -2.48 -9.82 1.25
CA GLY A 41 -2.51 -10.55 2.52
C GLY A 41 -1.16 -11.14 2.96
N GLN A 42 -0.06 -10.75 2.32
CA GLN A 42 1.31 -11.12 2.73
C GLN A 42 1.80 -10.32 3.94
N LEU A 43 1.20 -9.15 4.19
CA LEU A 43 1.57 -8.22 5.24
C LEU A 43 0.31 -7.69 5.92
N SER A 44 0.39 -7.35 7.21
CA SER A 44 -0.76 -6.79 7.92
C SER A 44 -0.77 -5.26 7.82
N MET A 45 -1.97 -4.65 7.81
CA MET A 45 -2.12 -3.19 7.81
C MET A 45 -1.30 -2.50 8.92
N LYS A 46 -1.17 -3.16 10.09
CA LYS A 46 -0.39 -2.67 11.22
C LYS A 46 1.11 -2.55 10.90
N GLU A 47 1.68 -3.57 10.26
CA GLU A 47 3.09 -3.56 9.85
C GLU A 47 3.36 -2.55 8.72
N LEU A 48 2.38 -2.35 7.83
CA LEU A 48 2.44 -1.28 6.83
C LEU A 48 2.50 0.08 7.53
N LEU A 49 1.63 0.36 8.49
CA LEU A 49 1.67 1.62 9.25
C LEU A 49 3.00 1.82 9.98
N GLU A 50 3.57 0.77 10.58
CA GLU A 50 4.89 0.85 11.22
C GLU A 50 6.01 1.19 10.22
N LYS A 51 5.94 0.65 9.00
CA LYS A 51 6.89 0.95 7.93
C LYS A 51 6.73 2.37 7.37
N ILE A 52 5.50 2.85 7.17
CA ILE A 52 5.27 4.20 6.63
C ILE A 52 5.56 5.29 7.68
N LYS A 53 5.32 5.00 8.96
CA LYS A 53 5.53 5.96 10.06
C LYS A 53 7.00 6.09 10.48
N GLY A 54 7.84 5.12 10.13
CA GLY A 54 9.27 5.12 10.38
C GLY A 54 10.15 5.49 9.17
N ALA A 55 9.55 5.79 8.01
CA ALA A 55 10.24 6.11 6.76
C ALA A 55 10.38 7.62 6.53
#